data_AF-A0A3E1P2Q9-F1
#
_entry.id   AF-A0A3E1P2Q9-F1
#
_cell.length_a   1.000
_cell.length_b   1.000
_cell.length_c   1.000
_cell.angle_alpha   90.00
_cell.angle_beta   90.00
_cell.angle_gamma   90.00
#
_symmetry.space_group_name_H-M   'P 1'
#
loop_
_entity.id
_entity.type
_entity.pdbx_description
1 polymer ?
#
loop_
_entity_poly.entity_id
_entity_poly.type
_entity_poly.pdbx_seq_one_letter_code
_entity_poly.pdbx_strand_id
1 'polypeptide(L)'
;MNALPFSTFSKIVPKPFGDKYLKSPKTLNEKILNKRLEKRMLQREVANFIGVTEDCMTLWENNRSNPMVKYYPKIIQFLGYFPFQIDIFQSCR
;
A
#
# COMPACT_ATOMS: atom_id res chain seq x y z
N MET A 1 3.80 48.27 14.95
CA MET A 1 4.36 47.08 14.26
C MET A 1 3.17 46.23 13.84
N ASN A 2 2.78 46.29 12.57
CA ASN A 2 1.56 45.61 12.12
C ASN A 2 1.98 44.32 11.41
N ALA A 3 1.73 43.18 12.05
CA ALA A 3 1.96 41.87 11.45
C ALA A 3 0.97 41.67 10.29
N LEU A 4 1.48 41.28 9.12
CA LEU A 4 0.66 40.90 7.99
C LEU A 4 -0.07 39.58 8.29
N PRO A 5 -1.34 39.42 7.90
CA PRO A 5 -2.05 38.17 8.05
C PRO A 5 -1.37 37.14 7.13
N PHE A 6 -0.85 36.06 7.72
CA PHE A 6 -0.33 34.94 6.94
C PHE A 6 -1.51 34.37 6.13
N SER A 7 -1.54 34.67 4.83
CA SER A 7 -2.49 34.08 3.90
C SER A 7 -2.40 32.57 4.03
N THR A 8 -3.46 31.93 4.50
CA THR A 8 -3.58 30.48 4.61
C THR A 8 -3.69 29.90 3.20
N PHE A 9 -2.56 29.81 2.51
CA PHE A 9 -2.49 29.16 1.22
C PHE A 9 -2.45 27.65 1.42
N SER A 10 -3.62 27.03 1.58
CA SER A 10 -3.73 25.57 1.59
C SER A 10 -3.79 25.06 0.15
N LYS A 11 -2.63 24.80 -0.45
CA LYS A 11 -2.58 23.97 -1.66
C LYS A 11 -2.73 22.51 -1.26
N ILE A 12 -3.87 21.91 -1.58
CA ILE A 12 -4.01 20.45 -1.62
C ILE A 12 -3.33 19.99 -2.91
N VAL A 13 -2.00 19.85 -2.89
CA VAL A 13 -1.28 19.19 -3.99
C VAL A 13 -1.27 17.70 -3.68
N PRO A 14 -1.88 16.82 -4.51
CA PRO A 14 -1.67 15.40 -4.33
C PRO A 14 -0.16 15.15 -4.50
N LYS A 15 0.45 14.53 -3.48
CA LYS A 15 1.87 14.13 -3.55
C LYS A 15 2.05 13.37 -4.87
N PRO A 16 2.97 13.80 -5.76
CA PRO A 16 3.19 13.07 -6.99
C PRO A 16 3.50 11.64 -6.60
N PHE A 17 2.69 10.72 -7.11
CA PHE A 17 3.01 9.31 -7.05
C PHE A 17 4.29 9.19 -7.88
N GLY A 18 5.46 9.26 -7.24
CA GLY A 18 6.74 9.06 -7.92
C GLY A 18 6.73 7.72 -8.67
N ASP A 19 7.75 7.46 -9.49
CA ASP A 19 7.94 6.25 -10.32
C ASP A 19 8.06 4.93 -9.51
N LYS A 20 7.25 4.75 -8.47
CA LYS A 20 7.14 3.58 -7.60
C LYS A 20 6.34 2.46 -8.25
N TYR A 21 5.73 2.68 -9.41
CA TYR A 21 5.02 1.62 -10.11
C TYR A 21 6.01 0.62 -10.69
N LEU A 22 5.90 -0.64 -10.27
CA LEU A 22 6.78 -1.71 -10.71
C LEU A 22 6.13 -2.48 -11.86
N LYS A 23 6.83 -2.61 -13.00
CA LYS A 23 6.32 -3.41 -14.13
C LYS A 23 6.11 -4.89 -13.81
N SER A 24 6.87 -5.42 -12.84
CA SER A 24 6.81 -6.84 -12.44
C SER A 24 6.91 -6.96 -10.91
N PRO A 25 5.78 -6.84 -10.18
CA PRO A 25 5.78 -6.95 -8.72
C PRO A 25 5.93 -8.41 -8.30
N LYS A 26 7.00 -8.71 -7.55
CA LYS A 26 7.31 -10.06 -7.06
C LYS A 26 6.78 -10.27 -5.66
N THR A 27 7.03 -9.32 -4.75
CA THR A 27 6.66 -9.46 -3.34
C THR A 27 5.19 -9.10 -3.11
N LEU A 28 4.63 -9.57 -1.99
CA LEU A 28 3.26 -9.19 -1.59
C LEU A 28 3.12 -7.67 -1.43
N ASN A 29 4.12 -7.03 -0.85
CA ASN A 29 4.17 -5.58 -0.64
C ASN A 29 4.14 -4.80 -1.96
N GLU A 30 4.93 -5.24 -2.94
CA GLU A 30 4.96 -4.64 -4.27
C GLU A 30 3.62 -4.79 -4.99
N LYS A 31 2.95 -5.95 -4.84
CA LYS A 31 1.61 -6.17 -5.38
C LYS A 31 0.58 -5.23 -4.74
N ILE A 32 0.66 -5.01 -3.41
CA ILE A 32 -0.20 -4.06 -2.69
C ILE A 32 0.05 -2.62 -3.18
N LEU A 33 1.32 -2.21 -3.31
CA LEU A 33 1.71 -0.90 -3.82
C LEU A 33 1.16 -0.66 -5.22
N ASN A 34 1.39 -1.59 -6.15
CA ASN A 34 0.88 -1.50 -7.50
C ASN A 34 -0.64 -1.40 -7.53
N LYS A 35 -1.35 -2.25 -6.76
CA LYS A 35 -2.81 -2.20 -6.70
C LYS A 35 -3.33 -0.86 -6.17
N ARG A 36 -2.67 -0.28 -5.17
CA ARG A 36 -3.02 1.05 -4.66
C ARG A 36 -2.83 2.12 -5.73
N LEU A 37 -1.71 2.08 -6.45
CA LEU A 37 -1.41 3.04 -7.53
C LEU A 37 -2.38 2.91 -8.70
N GLU A 38 -2.71 1.67 -9.11
CA GLU A 38 -3.74 1.38 -10.13
C GLU A 38 -5.10 1.97 -9.75
N LYS A 39 -5.49 1.82 -8.47
CA LYS A 39 -6.75 2.37 -7.95
C LYS A 39 -6.67 3.86 -7.58
N ARG A 40 -5.50 4.50 -7.70
CA ARG A 40 -5.23 5.90 -7.31
C ARG A 40 -5.66 6.23 -5.87
N MET A 41 -5.54 5.26 -4.97
CA MET A 41 -5.95 5.42 -3.56
C MET A 41 -4.81 6.02 -2.71
N LEU A 42 -5.20 6.76 -1.67
CA LEU A 42 -4.30 7.24 -0.63
C LEU A 42 -3.88 6.09 0.29
N GLN A 43 -2.72 6.21 0.94
CA GLN A 43 -2.24 5.22 1.91
C GLN A 43 -3.23 5.05 3.06
N ARG A 44 -3.76 6.15 3.61
CA ARG A 44 -4.81 6.12 4.65
C ARG A 44 -6.07 5.34 4.24
N GLU A 45 -6.46 5.38 2.97
CA GLU A 45 -7.69 4.72 2.49
C GLU A 45 -7.49 3.21 2.44
N VAL A 46 -6.34 2.76 1.94
CA VAL A 46 -5.97 1.34 1.95
C VAL A 46 -5.76 0.85 3.38
N ALA A 47 -5.14 1.65 4.24
CA ALA A 47 -4.95 1.35 5.65
C ALA A 47 -6.30 1.11 6.35
N ASN A 48 -7.27 2.01 6.15
CA ASN A 48 -8.62 1.89 6.70
C ASN A 48 -9.37 0.67 6.13
N PHE A 49 -9.20 0.35 4.85
CA PHE A 49 -9.80 -0.83 4.23
C PHE A 49 -9.29 -2.14 4.84
N ILE A 50 -7.98 -2.23 5.09
CA ILE A 50 -7.33 -3.43 5.65
C ILE A 50 -7.51 -3.50 7.17
N GLY A 51 -7.71 -2.35 7.84
CA GLY A 51 -7.77 -2.24 9.30
C GLY A 51 -6.39 -2.12 9.94
N VAL A 52 -5.48 -1.37 9.31
CA VAL A 52 -4.13 -1.05 9.80
C VAL A 52 -3.92 0.45 9.89
N THR A 53 -2.83 0.89 10.52
CA THR A 53 -2.45 2.31 10.53
C THR A 53 -1.78 2.70 9.21
N GLU A 54 -1.81 3.99 8.89
CA GLU A 54 -1.14 4.53 7.70
C GLU A 54 0.38 4.25 7.70
N ASP A 55 1.01 4.25 8.89
CA ASP A 55 2.41 3.91 9.05
C ASP A 55 2.71 2.46 8.61
N CYS A 56 1.81 1.52 8.90
CA CYS A 56 1.95 0.14 8.42
C CYS A 56 2.01 0.09 6.90
N MET A 57 1.14 0.85 6.22
CA MET A 57 1.15 0.92 4.75
C MET A 57 2.45 1.51 4.23
N THR A 58 2.96 2.56 4.88
CA THR A 58 4.26 3.15 4.53
C THR A 58 5.41 2.16 4.72
N LEU A 59 5.40 1.37 5.80
CA LEU A 59 6.42 0.35 6.05
C LEU A 59 6.36 -0.78 5.02
N TRP A 60 5.16 -1.25 4.65
CA TRP A 60 4.98 -2.28 3.64
C TRP A 60 5.42 -1.80 2.26
N GLU A 61 4.98 -0.61 1.83
CA GLU A 61 5.34 -0.04 0.52
C GLU A 61 6.84 0.24 0.36
N ASN A 62 7.56 0.44 1.47
CA ASN A 62 9.02 0.62 1.47
C ASN A 62 9.78 -0.68 1.76
N ASN A 63 9.11 -1.85 1.75
CA ASN A 63 9.70 -3.16 2.05
C ASN A 63 10.43 -3.21 3.41
N ARG A 64 10.00 -2.41 4.40
CA ARG A 64 10.57 -2.40 5.75
C ARG A 64 9.92 -3.43 6.68
N SER A 65 8.70 -3.86 6.36
CA SER A 65 7.95 -4.85 7.13
C SER A 65 7.02 -5.64 6.22
N ASN A 66 6.58 -6.82 6.68
CA ASN A 66 5.61 -7.67 5.99
C ASN A 66 4.27 -7.68 6.73
N PRO A 67 3.15 -7.83 6.01
CA PRO A 67 1.85 -7.99 6.64
C PRO A 67 1.77 -9.29 7.45
N MET A 68 1.17 -9.20 8.63
CA MET A 68 0.83 -10.37 9.44
C MET A 68 -0.28 -11.19 8.77
N VAL A 69 -0.29 -12.51 9.00
CA VAL A 69 -1.25 -13.47 8.42
C VAL A 69 -2.71 -13.07 8.67
N LYS A 70 -3.01 -12.46 9.82
CA LYS A 70 -4.36 -11.97 10.16
C LYS A 70 -4.93 -10.97 9.14
N TYR A 71 -4.08 -10.26 8.40
CA TYR A 71 -4.50 -9.28 7.39
C TYR A 71 -4.64 -9.89 5.99
N TYR A 72 -4.20 -11.14 5.78
CA TYR A 72 -4.22 -11.76 4.46
C TYR A 72 -5.62 -11.84 3.84
N PRO A 73 -6.70 -12.17 4.59
CA PRO A 73 -8.04 -12.16 4.02
C PRO A 73 -8.44 -10.80 3.43
N LYS A 74 -8.13 -9.70 4.15
CA LYS A 74 -8.40 -8.34 3.69
C LYS A 74 -7.51 -7.91 2.54
N ILE A 75 -6.25 -8.34 2.54
CA ILE A 75 -5.31 -8.08 1.44
C ILE A 75 -5.76 -8.83 0.17
N ILE A 76 -6.16 -10.10 0.27
CA ILE A 76 -6.70 -10.87 -0.85
C ILE A 76 -7.96 -10.20 -1.40
N GLN A 77 -8.86 -9.74 -0.52
CA GLN A 77 -10.05 -8.98 -0.91
C GLN A 77 -9.69 -7.67 -1.63
N PHE A 78 -8.66 -6.95 -1.16
CA PHE A 78 -8.18 -5.72 -1.78
C PHE A 78 -7.58 -5.95 -3.17
N LEU A 79 -6.76 -7.00 -3.30
CA LEU A 79 -6.09 -7.38 -4.56
C LEU A 79 -7.07 -7.94 -5.58
N GLY A 80 -8.08 -8.69 -5.13
CA GLY A 80 -9.05 -9.41 -5.96
C GLY A 80 -8.55 -10.75 -6.49
N TYR A 81 -7.42 -11.25 -5.99
CA TYR A 81 -6.84 -12.55 -6.34
C TYR A 81 -5.94 -13.06 -5.21
N PHE A 82 -5.60 -14.35 -5.23
CA PHE A 82 -4.70 -14.97 -4.26
C PHE A 82 -3.23 -14.74 -4.67
N PRO A 83 -2.42 -13.99 -3.90
CA PRO A 83 -1.10 -13.53 -4.34
C PRO A 83 0.06 -14.47 -3.98
N PHE A 84 -0.20 -15.62 -3.35
CA PHE A 84 0.82 -16.55 -2.87
C PHE A 84 1.04 -17.70 -3.85
N GLN A 85 2.28 -18.14 -3.99
CA GLN A 85 2.60 -19.37 -4.72
C GLN A 85 2.32 -20.56 -3.82
N ILE A 86 1.66 -21.58 -4.36
CA ILE A 86 1.40 -22.84 -3.66
C ILE A 86 2.32 -23.87 -4.29
N ASP A 87 3.28 -24.37 -3.52
CA ASP A 87 4.11 -25.48 -3.96
C ASP A 87 3.35 -26.79 -3.74
N ILE A 88 2.61 -27.24 -4.75
CA ILE A 88 1.77 -28.45 -4.67
C ILE A 88 2.63 -29.75 -4.78
N PHE A 89 3.96 -29.64 -4.79
CA PHE A 89 4.87 -30.76 -5.04
C PHE A 89 5.75 -31.10 -3.84
N GLN A 90 5.15 -31.45 -2.70
CA GLN A 90 5.85 -32.18 -1.64
C GLN A 90 4.97 -33.34 -1.13
N SER A 91 4.80 -34.33 -1.99
CA SER A 91 4.28 -35.64 -1.60
C SER A 91 4.85 -36.66 -2.58
N CYS A 92 5.45 -37.71 -2.01
CA CYS A 92 6.17 -38.82 -2.65
C CYS A 92 7.65 -38.55 -2.99
N ARG A 93 8.48 -38.54 -1.95
CA ARG A 93 9.71 -39.32 -1.98
C ARG A 93 9.82 -40.11 -0.69
#